data_AF-A0A942BCP6-F1
#
_entry.id   AF-A0A942BCP6-F1
#
_cell.length_a   1.000
_cell.length_b   1.000
_cell.length_c   1.000
_cell.angle_alpha   90.00
_cell.angle_beta   90.00
_cell.angle_gamma   90.00
#
_symmetry.space_group_name_H-M   'P 1'
#
loop_
_entity.id
_entity.type
_entity.pdbx_description
1 polymer ?
#
loop_
_entity_poly.entity_id
_entity_poly.type
_entity_poly.pdbx_seq_one_letter_code
_entity_poly.pdbx_strand_id
1 'polypeptide(L)'
;MTAAELLKEAKKAKISPDLDRATVIEQLLFKVNEEHGAIYKRGILELLSDGWGFLRKPNYAPSNDDVYVSQSQVKRFSLRAGDTVFGLVRAPKEGEKYHGMLRVESVNGFATGSPEMAMRRSFDELTPLFPTERFNQETVPDKIVGRIIDLIAPIGKGQRGLIVAPPKAGKTTIVKSIAESIATNHPEAYLMVLLVDERPEEVTDMRRFVKGQVISSTFDEPA
;
A
#
# COMPACT_ATOMS: atom_id res chain seq x y z
N MET A 1 -4.58 -21.98 -7.03
CA MET A 1 -6.03 -21.71 -6.98
C MET A 1 -6.43 -20.80 -8.11
N THR A 2 -7.44 -21.19 -8.89
CA THR A 2 -8.07 -20.32 -9.88
C THR A 2 -8.86 -19.21 -9.18
N ALA A 3 -9.21 -18.13 -9.90
CA ALA A 3 -9.99 -17.02 -9.33
C ALA A 3 -11.38 -17.49 -8.82
N ALA A 4 -11.98 -18.46 -9.51
CA ALA A 4 -13.26 -19.05 -9.14
C ALA A 4 -13.18 -19.87 -7.83
N GLU A 5 -12.10 -20.65 -7.67
CA GLU A 5 -11.83 -21.39 -6.42
C GLU A 5 -11.60 -20.45 -5.24
N LEU A 6 -10.85 -19.36 -5.45
CA LEU A 6 -10.60 -18.38 -4.40
C LEU A 6 -11.89 -17.69 -3.93
N LEU A 7 -12.77 -17.29 -4.85
CA LEU A 7 -14.06 -16.69 -4.52
C LEU A 7 -14.97 -17.67 -3.75
N LYS A 8 -14.93 -18.95 -4.09
CA LYS A 8 -15.69 -20.00 -3.39
C LYS A 8 -15.21 -20.14 -1.94
N GLU A 9 -13.91 -20.24 -1.73
CA GLU A 9 -13.32 -20.35 -0.39
C GLU A 9 -13.47 -19.06 0.42
N ALA A 10 -13.34 -17.88 -0.20
CA ALA A 10 -13.57 -16.59 0.44
C ALA A 10 -15.03 -16.46 0.95
N LYS A 11 -16.01 -16.84 0.13
CA LYS A 11 -17.43 -16.87 0.53
C LYS A 11 -17.68 -17.83 1.70
N LYS A 12 -17.09 -19.03 1.65
CA LYS A 12 -17.19 -20.03 2.73
C LYS A 12 -16.58 -19.49 4.03
N ALA A 13 -15.47 -18.77 3.92
CA ALA A 13 -14.77 -18.13 5.02
C ALA A 13 -15.40 -16.78 5.45
N LYS A 14 -16.51 -16.33 4.85
CA LYS A 14 -17.15 -15.01 5.11
C LYS A 14 -16.20 -13.82 4.93
N ILE A 15 -15.29 -13.89 3.96
CA ILE A 15 -14.38 -12.81 3.56
C ILE A 15 -15.02 -12.02 2.41
N SER A 16 -14.95 -10.69 2.45
CA SER A 16 -15.47 -9.85 1.36
C SER A 16 -14.67 -10.12 0.07
N PRO A 17 -15.35 -10.41 -1.05
CA PRO A 17 -14.71 -10.62 -2.34
C PRO A 17 -14.31 -9.31 -3.03
N ASP A 18 -14.70 -8.16 -2.48
CA ASP A 18 -14.45 -6.83 -3.05
C ASP A 18 -13.03 -6.34 -2.78
N LEU A 19 -12.29 -7.08 -1.95
CA LEU A 19 -10.88 -6.87 -1.65
C LEU A 19 -10.00 -7.35 -2.80
N ASP A 20 -8.79 -6.80 -2.89
CA ASP A 20 -7.80 -7.28 -3.83
C ASP A 20 -7.47 -8.76 -3.58
N ARG A 21 -7.12 -9.46 -4.65
CA ARG A 21 -6.88 -10.92 -4.62
C ARG A 21 -5.85 -11.31 -3.57
N ALA A 22 -4.80 -10.52 -3.38
CA ALA A 22 -3.75 -10.83 -2.41
C ALA A 22 -4.28 -10.73 -0.98
N THR A 23 -4.99 -9.64 -0.64
CA THR A 23 -5.62 -9.48 0.68
C THR A 23 -6.62 -10.61 0.97
N VAL A 24 -7.39 -11.06 -0.02
CA VAL A 24 -8.30 -12.21 0.17
C VAL A 24 -7.53 -13.49 0.52
N ILE A 25 -6.42 -13.78 -0.17
CA ILE A 25 -5.57 -14.94 0.11
C ILE A 25 -4.96 -14.84 1.52
N GLU A 26 -4.45 -13.67 1.88
CA GLU A 26 -3.85 -13.42 3.19
C GLU A 26 -4.87 -13.63 4.33
N GLN A 27 -6.08 -13.11 4.19
CA GLN A 27 -7.16 -13.30 5.16
C GLN A 27 -7.60 -14.76 5.25
N LEU A 28 -7.61 -15.48 4.12
CA LEU A 28 -7.94 -16.90 4.11
C LEU A 28 -6.88 -17.70 4.87
N LEU A 29 -5.60 -17.42 4.64
CA LEU A 29 -4.49 -18.05 5.35
C LEU A 29 -4.54 -17.79 6.84
N PHE A 30 -4.87 -16.55 7.24
CA PHE A 30 -5.09 -16.20 8.64
C PHE A 30 -6.19 -17.06 9.26
N LYS A 31 -7.36 -17.11 8.62
CA LYS A 31 -8.56 -17.76 9.17
C LYS A 31 -8.48 -19.29 9.20
N VAL A 32 -7.85 -19.90 8.20
CA VAL A 32 -7.72 -21.37 8.12
C VAL A 32 -6.73 -21.90 9.15
N ASN A 33 -5.70 -21.12 9.48
CA ASN A 33 -4.62 -21.58 10.38
C ASN A 33 -4.70 -21.00 11.79
N GLU A 34 -5.73 -20.21 12.10
CA GLU A 34 -5.97 -19.64 13.43
C GLU A 34 -6.07 -20.74 14.50
N GLU A 35 -6.78 -21.83 14.21
CA GLU A 35 -6.95 -22.98 15.12
C GLU A 35 -5.66 -23.75 15.39
N HIS A 36 -4.64 -23.58 14.53
CA HIS A 36 -3.33 -24.22 14.67
C HIS A 36 -2.29 -23.35 15.38
N GLY A 37 -2.67 -22.17 15.88
CA GLY A 37 -1.77 -21.24 16.57
C GLY A 37 -0.74 -20.58 15.64
N ALA A 38 -0.94 -20.66 14.32
CA ALA A 38 -0.07 -20.04 13.35
C ALA A 38 -0.37 -18.54 13.24
N ILE A 39 0.63 -17.69 13.49
CA ILE A 39 0.46 -16.24 13.46
C ILE A 39 0.97 -15.74 12.11
N TYR A 40 0.11 -15.10 11.32
CA TYR A 40 0.51 -14.44 10.08
C TYR A 40 0.55 -12.93 10.27
N LYS A 41 1.56 -12.27 9.72
CA LYS A 41 1.66 -10.80 9.72
C LYS A 41 2.02 -10.29 8.33
N ARG A 42 1.53 -9.08 8.04
CA ARG A 42 1.86 -8.27 6.87
C ARG A 42 2.49 -6.96 7.34
N GLY A 43 3.49 -6.48 6.61
CA GLY A 43 4.01 -5.14 6.80
C GLY A 43 4.97 -4.72 5.69
N ILE A 44 5.41 -3.48 5.76
CA ILE A 44 6.31 -2.89 4.78
C ILE A 44 7.73 -3.01 5.31
N LEU A 45 8.61 -3.61 4.52
CA LEU A 45 9.98 -3.88 4.90
C LEU A 45 10.80 -2.59 4.93
N GLU A 46 11.33 -2.28 6.11
CA GLU A 46 12.42 -1.34 6.30
C GLU A 46 13.71 -2.13 6.51
N LEU A 47 14.72 -1.87 5.69
CA LEU A 47 16.04 -2.48 5.81
C LEU A 47 16.98 -1.56 6.61
N LEU A 48 17.74 -2.15 7.51
CA LEU A 48 18.81 -1.49 8.24
C LEU A 48 20.16 -1.73 7.55
N SER A 49 21.20 -1.01 7.98
CA SER A 49 22.53 -0.99 7.35
C SER A 49 23.17 -2.36 7.15
N ASP A 50 22.84 -3.33 8.01
CA ASP A 50 23.45 -4.66 8.00
C ASP A 50 22.65 -5.68 7.16
N GLY A 51 21.63 -5.23 6.42
CA GLY A 51 20.86 -6.04 5.47
C GLY A 51 19.80 -6.95 6.11
N TRP A 52 19.53 -6.81 7.40
CA TRP A 52 18.32 -7.29 8.07
C TRP A 52 17.34 -6.12 8.25
N GLY A 53 16.11 -6.40 8.68
CA GLY A 53 15.11 -5.33 8.76
C GLY A 53 13.88 -5.66 9.61
N PHE A 54 12.93 -4.74 9.58
CA PHE A 54 11.63 -4.88 10.23
C PHE A 54 10.49 -4.68 9.24
N LEU A 55 9.44 -5.47 9.38
CA LEU A 55 8.15 -5.16 8.76
C LEU A 55 7.43 -4.14 9.64
N ARG A 56 7.30 -2.92 9.13
CA ARG A 56 6.54 -1.83 9.75
C ARG A 56 5.06 -1.97 9.44
N LYS A 57 4.23 -1.45 10.35
CA LYS A 57 2.80 -1.27 10.10
C LYS A 57 2.56 -0.24 8.98
N PRO A 58 1.34 -0.18 8.40
CA PRO A 58 1.02 0.74 7.29
C PRO A 58 1.22 2.24 7.58
N ASN A 59 1.48 2.64 8.82
CA ASN A 59 1.85 4.00 9.20
C ASN A 59 3.37 4.23 9.20
N TYR A 60 4.18 3.24 8.81
CA TYR A 60 5.64 3.30 8.65
C TYR A 60 6.43 3.61 9.93
N ALA A 61 5.75 3.84 11.06
CA ALA A 61 6.38 4.13 12.33
C ALA A 61 6.84 2.84 13.05
N PRO A 62 7.97 2.87 13.77
CA PRO A 62 8.39 1.76 14.61
C PRO A 62 7.34 1.38 15.65
N SER A 63 7.12 0.08 15.82
CA SER A 63 6.16 -0.45 16.79
C SER A 63 6.72 -1.69 17.49
N ASN A 64 6.28 -1.94 18.73
CA ASN A 64 6.57 -3.21 19.42
C ASN A 64 5.97 -4.43 18.69
N ASP A 65 5.06 -4.19 17.76
CA ASP A 65 4.43 -5.23 16.95
C ASP A 65 5.20 -5.56 15.66
N ASP A 66 6.30 -4.87 15.40
CA ASP A 66 7.12 -5.06 14.21
C ASP A 66 7.69 -6.48 14.14
N VAL A 67 7.94 -6.93 12.92
CA VAL A 67 8.44 -8.29 12.64
C VAL A 67 9.87 -8.20 12.16
N TYR A 68 10.79 -8.79 12.90
CA TYR A 68 12.17 -8.96 12.48
C TYR A 68 12.27 -9.89 11.27
N VAL A 69 13.00 -9.44 10.25
CA VAL A 69 13.31 -10.20 9.03
C VAL A 69 14.82 -10.37 8.95
N SER A 70 15.28 -11.61 8.87
CA SER A 70 16.71 -11.91 8.86
C SER A 70 17.37 -11.55 7.54
N GLN A 71 18.67 -11.26 7.58
CA GLN A 71 19.47 -11.04 6.37
C GLN A 71 19.40 -12.21 5.38
N SER A 72 19.29 -13.45 5.88
CA SER A 72 19.14 -14.63 5.02
C SER A 72 17.81 -14.65 4.26
N GLN A 73 16.71 -14.21 4.87
CA GLN A 73 15.41 -14.08 4.22
C GLN A 73 15.43 -12.93 3.20
N VAL A 74 16.01 -11.79 3.55
CA VAL A 74 16.19 -10.65 2.65
C VAL A 74 16.94 -11.08 1.39
N LYS A 75 18.08 -11.76 1.55
CA LYS A 75 18.87 -12.26 0.41
C LYS A 75 18.13 -13.33 -0.40
N ARG A 76 17.49 -14.30 0.27
CA ARG A 76 16.81 -15.43 -0.40
C ARG A 76 15.68 -14.98 -1.33
N PHE A 77 14.91 -13.98 -0.91
CA PHE A 77 13.76 -13.50 -1.68
C PHE A 77 14.04 -12.18 -2.40
N SER A 78 15.31 -11.74 -2.45
CA SER A 78 15.74 -10.48 -3.04
C SER A 78 14.89 -9.28 -2.58
N LEU A 79 14.57 -9.26 -1.27
CA LEU A 79 13.70 -8.25 -0.68
C LEU A 79 14.40 -6.89 -0.70
N ARG A 80 13.61 -5.83 -0.90
CA ARG A 80 14.06 -4.44 -0.96
C ARG A 80 13.26 -3.61 0.03
N ALA A 81 13.84 -2.49 0.48
CA ALA A 81 13.10 -1.54 1.30
C ALA A 81 11.84 -1.07 0.55
N GLY A 82 10.71 -0.99 1.27
CA GLY A 82 9.39 -0.70 0.69
C GLY A 82 8.60 -1.93 0.26
N ASP A 83 9.16 -3.13 0.28
CA ASP A 83 8.42 -4.35 -0.03
C ASP A 83 7.32 -4.63 0.99
N THR A 84 6.08 -4.80 0.53
CA THR A 84 5.01 -5.35 1.35
C THR A 84 5.20 -6.85 1.46
N VAL A 85 5.61 -7.33 2.63
CA VAL A 85 5.88 -8.74 2.88
C VAL A 85 4.77 -9.30 3.75
N PHE A 86 4.26 -10.48 3.38
CA PHE A 86 3.34 -11.26 4.18
C PHE A 86 3.91 -12.65 4.44
N GLY A 87 3.77 -13.11 5.66
CA GLY A 87 4.34 -14.39 6.05
C GLY A 87 3.94 -14.88 7.43
N LEU A 88 4.31 -16.12 7.69
CA LEU A 88 4.18 -16.78 8.97
C LEU A 88 5.26 -16.25 9.93
N VAL A 89 4.83 -15.84 11.12
CA VAL A 89 5.70 -15.31 12.17
C VAL A 89 5.66 -16.19 13.41
N ARG A 90 6.72 -16.08 14.21
CA ARG A 90 6.80 -16.68 15.55
C ARG A 90 6.82 -15.59 16.61
N ALA A 91 6.33 -15.95 17.80
CA ALA A 91 6.50 -15.13 18.99
C ALA A 91 7.99 -14.91 19.31
N PRO A 92 8.33 -13.78 19.97
CA PRO A 92 9.66 -13.57 20.51
C PRO A 92 10.05 -14.71 21.46
N LYS A 93 11.30 -15.17 21.36
CA LYS A 93 11.92 -16.06 22.36
C LYS A 93 12.33 -15.26 23.59
N GLU A 94 12.72 -15.97 24.64
CA GLU A 94 13.31 -15.36 25.83
C GLU A 94 14.51 -14.47 25.43
N GLY A 95 14.46 -13.19 25.82
CA GLY A 95 15.45 -12.18 25.45
C GLY A 95 15.20 -11.45 24.12
N GLU A 96 14.22 -11.87 23.30
CA GLU A 96 13.80 -11.15 22.09
C GLU A 96 12.63 -10.20 22.38
N LYS A 97 12.63 -9.01 21.77
CA LYS A 97 11.55 -8.03 21.91
C LYS A 97 10.47 -8.14 20.83
N TYR A 98 10.85 -8.61 19.64
CA TYR A 98 10.01 -8.56 18.44
C TYR A 98 9.64 -9.94 17.92
N HIS A 99 8.56 -10.02 17.16
CA HIS A 99 8.22 -11.24 16.43
C HIS A 99 9.28 -11.53 15.37
N GLY A 100 9.55 -12.81 15.11
CA GLY A 100 10.47 -13.22 14.05
C GLY A 100 9.71 -13.74 12.83
N MET A 101 10.09 -13.32 11.63
CA MET A 101 9.61 -13.93 10.40
C MET A 101 10.11 -15.38 10.32
N LEU A 102 9.19 -16.33 10.21
CA LEU A 102 9.51 -17.75 10.05
C LEU A 102 9.55 -18.13 8.56
N ARG A 103 8.52 -17.73 7.82
CA ARG A 103 8.38 -18.04 6.38
C ARG A 103 7.69 -16.90 5.64
N VAL A 104 8.32 -16.42 4.58
CA VAL A 104 7.72 -15.45 3.65
C VAL A 104 6.82 -16.20 2.68
N GLU A 105 5.56 -15.79 2.59
CA GLU A 105 4.57 -16.39 1.68
C GLU A 105 4.43 -15.57 0.39
N SER A 106 4.34 -14.24 0.53
CA SER A 106 4.20 -13.31 -0.59
C SER A 106 4.96 -12.01 -0.37
N VAL A 107 5.27 -11.34 -1.48
CA VAL A 107 5.92 -10.04 -1.57
C VAL A 107 5.16 -9.20 -2.60
N ASN A 108 4.71 -8.01 -2.21
CA ASN A 108 3.89 -7.10 -3.02
C ASN A 108 2.66 -7.79 -3.64
N GLY A 109 2.05 -8.71 -2.89
CA GLY A 109 0.88 -9.48 -3.33
C GLY A 109 1.18 -10.68 -4.24
N PHE A 110 2.44 -10.91 -4.62
CA PHE A 110 2.86 -12.05 -5.42
C PHE A 110 3.46 -13.15 -4.54
N ALA A 111 3.07 -14.40 -4.78
CA ALA A 111 3.64 -15.54 -4.06
C ALA A 111 5.16 -15.63 -4.33
N THR A 112 5.95 -16.02 -3.33
CA THR A 112 7.42 -16.05 -3.46
C THR A 112 7.95 -16.94 -4.59
N GLY A 113 7.20 -17.97 -4.98
CA GLY A 113 7.53 -18.86 -6.10
C GLY A 113 6.93 -18.45 -7.45
N SER A 114 6.32 -17.26 -7.57
CA SER A 114 5.64 -16.85 -8.79
C SER A 114 6.62 -16.31 -9.85
N PRO A 115 6.29 -16.40 -11.16
CA PRO A 115 7.10 -15.83 -12.22
C PRO A 115 7.33 -14.31 -12.06
N GLU A 116 6.36 -13.58 -11.53
CA GLU A 116 6.43 -12.14 -11.29
C GLU A 116 7.56 -11.79 -10.31
N MET A 117 7.74 -12.59 -9.26
CA MET A 117 8.87 -12.42 -8.33
C MET A 117 10.21 -12.73 -8.98
N ALA A 118 10.28 -13.75 -9.85
CA ALA A 118 11.50 -14.11 -10.56
C ALA A 118 11.92 -13.07 -11.63
N MET A 119 10.95 -12.40 -12.26
CA MET A 119 11.18 -11.40 -13.33
C MET A 119 11.20 -9.96 -12.82
N ARG A 120 11.23 -9.75 -11.50
CA ARG A 120 11.13 -8.44 -10.87
C ARG A 120 12.37 -7.58 -11.10
N ARG A 121 12.28 -6.65 -12.05
CA ARG A 121 13.32 -5.64 -12.34
C ARG A 121 13.48 -4.60 -11.23
N SER A 122 14.61 -3.90 -11.20
CA SER A 122 14.72 -2.68 -10.41
C SER A 122 13.89 -1.56 -11.03
N PHE A 123 13.38 -0.64 -10.22
CA PHE A 123 12.66 0.53 -10.72
C PHE A 123 13.58 1.39 -11.61
N ASP A 124 14.86 1.52 -11.22
CA ASP A 124 15.86 2.32 -11.94
C ASP A 124 16.25 1.72 -13.30
N GLU A 125 15.95 0.44 -13.55
CA GLU A 125 16.19 -0.24 -14.82
C GLU A 125 15.04 -0.05 -15.81
N LEU A 126 13.92 0.52 -15.37
CA LEU A 126 12.76 0.75 -16.24
C LEU A 126 13.03 1.93 -17.18
N THR A 127 12.59 1.77 -18.44
CA THR A 127 12.67 2.86 -19.41
C THR A 127 11.60 3.92 -19.09
N PRO A 128 11.99 5.17 -18.80
CA PRO A 128 11.02 6.22 -18.57
C PRO A 128 10.34 6.60 -19.88
N LEU A 129 9.01 6.68 -19.86
CA LEU A 129 8.18 7.07 -21.00
C LEU A 129 7.21 8.17 -20.59
N PHE A 130 6.76 8.95 -21.56
CA PHE A 130 5.64 9.87 -21.34
C PHE A 130 4.34 9.11 -21.08
N PRO A 131 3.41 9.66 -20.29
CA PRO A 131 2.10 9.05 -20.07
C PRO A 131 1.36 8.84 -21.39
N THR A 132 0.95 7.60 -21.66
CA THR A 132 0.14 7.22 -22.84
C THR A 132 -1.31 6.95 -22.47
N GLU A 133 -1.57 6.63 -21.21
CA GLU A 133 -2.90 6.41 -20.65
C GLU A 133 -3.31 7.58 -19.77
N ARG A 134 -4.57 7.98 -19.86
CA ARG A 134 -5.13 9.12 -19.13
C ARG A 134 -5.85 8.66 -17.85
N PHE A 135 -5.71 9.45 -16.80
CA PHE A 135 -6.59 9.42 -15.63
C PHE A 135 -7.73 10.43 -15.83
N ASN A 136 -8.90 9.95 -16.22
CA ASN A 136 -10.07 10.81 -16.42
C ASN A 136 -10.56 11.32 -15.06
N GLN A 137 -10.71 12.63 -14.94
CA GLN A 137 -11.07 13.30 -13.69
C GLN A 137 -12.56 13.64 -13.60
N GLU A 138 -13.26 13.76 -14.71
CA GLU A 138 -14.72 13.93 -14.76
C GLU A 138 -15.43 12.71 -14.16
N THR A 139 -16.39 12.93 -13.25
CA THR A 139 -17.19 11.87 -12.62
C THR A 139 -18.68 12.11 -12.82
N VAL A 140 -19.25 13.08 -12.11
CA VAL A 140 -20.65 13.50 -12.22
C VAL A 140 -20.77 14.97 -12.65
N PRO A 141 -21.87 15.40 -13.31
CA PRO A 141 -21.96 16.72 -13.94
C PRO A 141 -21.74 17.93 -13.02
N ASP A 142 -22.07 17.81 -11.74
CA ASP A 142 -21.92 18.83 -10.69
C ASP A 142 -20.48 18.97 -10.16
N LYS A 143 -19.61 18.00 -10.43
CA LYS A 143 -18.19 18.04 -10.06
C LYS A 143 -17.35 18.69 -11.15
N ILE A 144 -17.40 20.02 -11.16
CA ILE A 144 -16.78 20.85 -12.19
C ILE A 144 -15.24 20.78 -12.17
N VAL A 145 -14.62 20.61 -10.99
CA VAL A 145 -13.15 20.64 -10.84
C VAL A 145 -12.47 19.59 -11.73
N GLY A 146 -12.95 18.35 -11.71
CA GLY A 146 -12.39 17.27 -12.55
C GLY A 146 -12.49 17.58 -14.04
N ARG A 147 -13.63 18.15 -14.48
CA ARG A 147 -13.85 18.56 -15.88
C ARG A 147 -12.88 19.65 -16.32
N ILE A 148 -12.64 20.64 -15.46
CA ILE A 148 -11.67 21.71 -15.74
C ILE A 148 -10.26 21.14 -15.86
N ILE A 149 -9.86 20.25 -14.94
CA ILE A 149 -8.55 19.57 -15.01
C ILE A 149 -8.44 18.80 -16.33
N ASP A 150 -9.48 18.06 -16.69
CA ASP A 150 -9.51 17.28 -17.91
C ASP A 150 -9.36 18.12 -19.19
N LEU A 151 -9.91 19.34 -19.21
CA LEU A 151 -9.82 20.22 -20.37
C LEU A 151 -8.51 20.99 -20.45
N ILE A 152 -7.98 21.45 -19.30
CA ILE A 152 -6.89 22.43 -19.26
C ILE A 152 -5.54 21.75 -18.96
N ALA A 153 -5.53 20.74 -18.08
CA ALA A 153 -4.32 20.12 -17.55
C ALA A 153 -4.54 18.61 -17.34
N PRO A 154 -4.73 17.82 -18.41
CA PRO A 154 -5.02 16.40 -18.30
C PRO A 154 -3.92 15.64 -17.57
N ILE A 155 -4.31 14.70 -16.71
CA ILE A 155 -3.41 13.88 -15.90
C ILE A 155 -3.30 12.49 -16.52
N GLY A 156 -2.09 11.98 -16.72
CA GLY A 156 -1.83 10.64 -17.24
C GLY A 156 -1.17 9.69 -16.23
N LYS A 157 -1.15 8.40 -16.54
CA LYS A 157 -0.42 7.39 -15.76
C LYS A 157 1.08 7.60 -15.90
N GLY A 158 1.73 7.98 -14.80
CA GLY A 158 3.14 8.41 -14.79
C GLY A 158 3.32 9.94 -14.85
N GLN A 159 2.24 10.72 -14.78
CA GLN A 159 2.32 12.19 -14.77
C GLN A 159 3.03 12.70 -13.52
N ARG A 160 3.90 13.69 -13.74
CA ARG A 160 4.49 14.51 -12.67
C ARG A 160 3.85 15.89 -12.73
N GLY A 161 2.96 16.19 -11.79
CA GLY A 161 2.21 17.44 -11.73
C GLY A 161 2.59 18.28 -10.52
N LEU A 162 2.41 19.59 -10.63
CA LEU A 162 2.54 20.54 -9.53
C LEU A 162 1.29 21.42 -9.49
N ILE A 163 0.63 21.47 -8.33
CA ILE A 163 -0.48 22.39 -8.09
C ILE A 163 0.09 23.61 -7.38
N VAL A 164 0.22 24.72 -8.11
CA VAL A 164 0.66 26.00 -7.55
C VAL A 164 -0.57 26.76 -7.08
N ALA A 165 -0.67 27.00 -5.77
CA ALA A 165 -1.79 27.70 -5.17
C ALA A 165 -1.31 28.57 -3.99
N PRO A 166 -1.73 29.85 -3.89
CA PRO A 166 -1.47 30.64 -2.70
C PRO A 166 -2.28 30.11 -1.51
N PRO A 167 -1.94 30.51 -0.27
CA PRO A 167 -2.70 30.14 0.92
C PRO A 167 -4.20 30.44 0.74
N LYS A 168 -5.05 29.52 1.19
CA LYS A 168 -6.52 29.62 1.11
C LYS A 168 -7.13 29.63 -0.31
N ALA A 169 -6.37 29.28 -1.36
CA ALA A 169 -6.89 29.19 -2.74
C ALA A 169 -7.56 27.85 -3.10
N GLY A 170 -7.83 26.98 -2.12
CA GLY A 170 -8.53 25.72 -2.37
C GLY A 170 -7.65 24.55 -2.83
N LYS A 171 -6.34 24.55 -2.52
CA LYS A 171 -5.41 23.42 -2.74
C LYS A 171 -6.03 22.10 -2.31
N THR A 172 -6.54 22.05 -1.08
CA THR A 172 -7.12 20.85 -0.49
C THR A 172 -8.35 20.37 -1.27
N THR A 173 -9.19 21.27 -1.77
CA THR A 173 -10.36 20.94 -2.60
C THR A 173 -9.95 20.29 -3.91
N ILE A 174 -8.91 20.81 -4.57
CA ILE A 174 -8.39 20.22 -5.81
C ILE A 174 -7.82 18.83 -5.54
N VAL A 175 -7.00 18.66 -4.50
CA VAL A 175 -6.40 17.37 -4.14
C VAL A 175 -7.49 16.33 -3.81
N LYS A 176 -8.49 16.71 -3.02
CA LYS A 176 -9.64 15.85 -2.74
C LYS A 176 -10.39 15.45 -4.01
N SER A 177 -10.66 16.40 -4.89
CA SER A 177 -11.33 16.12 -6.17
C SER A 177 -10.55 15.12 -7.00
N ILE A 178 -9.22 15.27 -7.12
CA ILE A 178 -8.37 14.33 -7.87
C ILE A 178 -8.41 12.93 -7.23
N ALA A 179 -8.25 12.86 -5.90
CA ALA A 179 -8.27 11.59 -5.17
C ALA A 179 -9.61 10.85 -5.35
N GLU A 180 -10.72 11.56 -5.24
CA GLU A 180 -12.05 10.99 -5.42
C GLU A 180 -12.31 10.54 -6.86
N SER A 181 -11.88 11.33 -7.84
CA SER A 181 -12.02 10.99 -9.26
C SER A 181 -11.19 9.76 -9.61
N ILE A 182 -9.95 9.66 -9.13
CA ILE A 182 -9.11 8.46 -9.31
C ILE A 182 -9.78 7.25 -8.64
N ALA A 183 -10.22 7.36 -7.38
CA ALA A 183 -10.87 6.25 -6.69
C ALA A 183 -12.16 5.78 -7.37
N THR A 184 -12.85 6.67 -8.08
CA THR A 184 -14.12 6.37 -8.77
C THR A 184 -13.89 5.78 -10.15
N ASN A 185 -13.06 6.43 -10.96
CA ASN A 185 -12.88 6.10 -12.39
C ASN A 185 -11.78 5.06 -12.60
N HIS A 186 -10.85 4.94 -11.66
CA HIS A 186 -9.66 4.10 -11.74
C HIS A 186 -9.47 3.28 -10.47
N PRO A 187 -10.43 2.41 -10.09
CA PRO A 187 -10.34 1.58 -8.89
C PRO A 187 -9.17 0.57 -8.94
N GLU A 188 -8.56 0.35 -10.10
CA GLU A 188 -7.34 -0.44 -10.25
C GLU A 188 -6.08 0.28 -9.74
N ALA A 189 -6.14 1.60 -9.61
CA ALA A 189 -5.01 2.41 -9.19
C ALA A 189 -4.80 2.32 -7.68
N TYR A 190 -3.55 2.11 -7.27
CA TYR A 190 -3.18 2.20 -5.86
C TYR A 190 -3.09 3.67 -5.44
N LEU A 191 -4.15 4.18 -4.79
CA LEU A 191 -4.24 5.58 -4.36
C LEU A 191 -3.59 5.77 -2.98
N MET A 192 -2.52 6.56 -2.95
CA MET A 192 -1.86 7.04 -1.73
C MET A 192 -1.96 8.55 -1.63
N VAL A 193 -2.31 9.06 -0.44
CA VAL A 193 -2.23 10.47 -0.09
C VAL A 193 -1.25 10.62 1.06
N LEU A 194 -0.13 11.31 0.80
CA LEU A 194 0.90 11.62 1.79
C LEU A 194 0.75 13.07 2.22
N LEU A 195 0.57 13.28 3.53
CA LEU A 195 0.47 14.59 4.16
C LEU A 195 1.72 14.82 5.02
N VAL A 196 2.47 15.87 4.73
CA VAL A 196 3.71 16.19 5.46
C VAL A 196 3.56 17.59 6.02
N ASP A 197 3.86 17.76 7.31
CA ASP A 197 3.80 19.04 8.01
C ASP A 197 2.41 19.71 7.96
N GLU A 198 1.36 18.90 7.79
CA GLU A 198 -0.02 19.36 7.76
C GLU A 198 -0.68 19.25 9.14
N ARG A 199 -1.77 20.00 9.33
CA ARG A 199 -2.45 20.05 10.63
C ARG A 199 -3.26 18.78 10.92
N PRO A 200 -3.35 18.32 12.18
CA PRO A 200 -4.09 17.11 12.55
C PRO A 200 -5.56 17.08 12.11
N GLU A 201 -6.23 18.24 12.12
CA GLU A 201 -7.62 18.38 11.65
C GLU A 201 -7.74 18.18 10.14
N GLU A 202 -6.77 18.66 9.35
CA GLU A 202 -6.73 18.48 7.90
C GLU A 202 -6.42 17.02 7.52
N VAL A 203 -5.53 16.39 8.29
CA VAL A 203 -5.25 14.95 8.17
C VAL A 203 -6.51 14.12 8.43
N THR A 204 -7.24 14.44 9.51
CA THR A 204 -8.46 13.73 9.89
C THR A 204 -9.55 13.88 8.82
N ASP A 205 -9.71 15.08 8.28
CA ASP A 205 -10.64 15.38 7.20
C ASP A 205 -10.29 14.61 5.91
N MET A 206 -9.02 14.56 5.54
CA MET A 206 -8.56 13.77 4.38
C MET A 206 -8.81 12.27 4.56
N ARG A 207 -8.52 11.72 5.75
CA ARG A 207 -8.74 10.30 6.09
C ARG A 207 -10.20 9.88 5.98
N ARG A 208 -11.14 10.76 6.35
CA ARG A 208 -12.58 10.48 6.26
C ARG A 208 -13.11 10.54 4.82
N PHE A 209 -12.44 11.29 3.97
CA PHE A 209 -12.88 11.57 2.60
C PHE A 209 -12.30 10.60 1.58
N VAL A 210 -10.99 10.34 1.64
CA VAL A 210 -10.28 9.58 0.59
C VAL A 210 -10.50 8.08 0.74
N LYS A 211 -10.98 7.45 -0.33
CA LYS A 211 -11.04 5.99 -0.47
C LYS A 211 -9.70 5.47 -0.97
N GLY A 212 -8.71 5.45 -0.09
CA GLY A 212 -7.34 5.06 -0.40
C GLY A 212 -6.47 5.04 0.85
N GLN A 213 -5.17 4.82 0.69
CA GLN A 213 -4.23 4.87 1.79
C GLN A 213 -3.88 6.34 2.11
N VAL A 214 -4.12 6.77 3.35
CA VAL A 214 -3.74 8.11 3.81
C VAL A 214 -2.64 7.99 4.86
N ILE A 215 -1.47 8.53 4.53
CA ILE A 215 -0.25 8.54 5.34
C ILE A 215 0.01 9.98 5.73
N SER A 216 0.40 10.22 6.97
CA SER A 216 0.65 11.56 7.46
C SER A 216 1.81 11.59 8.44
N SER A 217 2.61 12.65 8.38
CA SER A 217 3.49 13.08 9.47
C SER A 217 3.14 14.53 9.77
N THR A 218 2.57 14.74 10.96
CA THR A 218 2.08 16.06 11.40
C THR A 218 3.22 16.89 11.97
N PHE A 219 3.07 18.21 12.00
CA PHE A 219 4.07 19.14 12.55
C PHE A 219 4.44 18.88 14.03
N ASP A 220 3.60 18.14 14.76
CA ASP A 220 3.87 17.73 16.15
C ASP A 220 4.91 16.59 16.26
N GLU A 221 5.28 15.95 15.15
CA GLU A 221 6.27 14.87 15.12
C GLU A 221 7.69 15.42 14.94
N PRO A 222 8.70 14.83 15.61
CA PRO A 222 10.09 15.24 15.43
C PRO A 222 10.56 14.99 13.98
N ALA A 223 11.34 15.92 13.45
CA ALA A 223 11.91 15.88 12.10
C ALA A 223 13.01 14.82 11.92
#